data_AF-A0A9E6DEB2-F1
#
_entry.id   AF-A0A9E6DEB2-F1
#
_cell.length_a   1.000
_cell.length_b   1.000
_cell.length_c   1.000
_cell.angle_alpha   90.00
_cell.angle_beta   90.00
_cell.angle_gamma   90.00
#
_symmetry.space_group_name_H-M   'P 1'
#
loop_
_entity.id
_entity.type
_entity.pdbx_description
1 polymer ?
#
loop_
_entity_poly.entity_id
_entity_poly.type
_entity_poly.pdbx_seq_one_letter_code
_entity_poly.pdbx_strand_id
1 'polypeptide(L)'
;MTNKTIAVAGVLSFGLFALHVTGGGQSALVPALESDASDLVKAFIAVSFHGVTVNLIICSFMLMMAARSETHRTVLTSLVIADYLAFAGLFLFYGITRLGTVFLMIPWTIFLLIAVISAIGLFRTRGSRNVYAQA
;
A
#
# COMPACT_ATOMS: atom_id res chain seq x y z
N MET A 1 -5.81 22.96 -6.58
CA MET A 1 -6.32 22.76 -5.20
C MET A 1 -5.94 21.37 -4.70
N THR A 2 -5.49 21.24 -3.45
CA THR A 2 -5.09 19.95 -2.85
C THR A 2 -6.31 19.08 -2.53
N ASN A 3 -6.33 17.84 -3.01
CA ASN A 3 -7.32 16.85 -2.61
C ASN A 3 -6.95 16.28 -1.22
N LYS A 4 -7.63 16.77 -0.18
CA LYS A 4 -7.37 16.39 1.22
C LYS A 4 -7.56 14.89 1.48
N THR A 5 -8.53 14.25 0.83
CA THR A 5 -8.79 12.81 1.00
C THR A 5 -7.62 11.96 0.49
N ILE A 6 -7.12 12.27 -0.71
CA ILE A 6 -5.95 11.58 -1.27
C ILE A 6 -4.69 11.91 -0.46
N ALA A 7 -4.60 13.12 0.11
CA ALA A 7 -3.51 13.47 1.01
C ALA A 7 -3.52 12.61 2.29
N VAL A 8 -4.68 12.38 2.89
CA VAL A 8 -4.80 11.46 4.03
C VAL A 8 -4.37 10.05 3.65
N ALA A 9 -4.78 9.55 2.48
CA ALA A 9 -4.35 8.24 1.99
C ALA A 9 -2.82 8.13 1.87
N GLY A 10 -2.15 9.17 1.35
CA GLY A 10 -0.69 9.18 1.24
C GLY A 10 0.03 9.26 2.60
N VAL A 11 -0.52 9.98 3.58
CA VAL A 11 0.02 9.98 4.96
C VAL A 11 -0.13 8.58 5.59
N LEU A 12 -1.28 7.94 5.43
CA LEU A 12 -1.48 6.57 5.90
C LEU A 12 -0.53 5.58 5.20
N SER A 13 -0.28 5.77 3.91
CA SER A 13 0.70 5.00 3.13
C SER A 13 2.12 5.13 3.68
N PHE A 14 2.55 6.33 4.07
CA PHE A 14 3.82 6.52 4.80
C PHE A 14 3.82 5.84 6.17
N GLY A 15 2.69 5.88 6.88
CA GLY A 15 2.53 5.15 8.14
C GLY A 15 2.71 3.64 7.95
N LEU A 16 2.12 3.07 6.88
CA LEU A 16 2.28 1.66 6.53
C LEU A 16 3.74 1.33 6.17
N PHE A 17 4.42 2.20 5.41
CA PHE A 17 5.86 2.07 5.16
C PHE A 17 6.67 1.98 6.47
N ALA A 18 6.41 2.89 7.41
CA ALA A 18 7.12 2.91 8.69
C ALA A 18 6.86 1.65 9.52
N LEU A 19 5.60 1.18 9.56
CA LEU A 19 5.21 -0.06 10.24
C LEU A 19 5.81 -1.30 9.59
N HIS A 20 5.92 -1.33 8.25
CA HIS A 20 6.56 -2.44 7.53
C HIS A 20 8.05 -2.54 7.87
N VAL A 21 8.78 -1.43 7.84
CA VAL A 21 10.22 -1.42 8.13
C VAL A 21 10.51 -1.80 9.58
N THR A 22 9.76 -1.23 10.53
CA THR A 22 10.00 -1.46 11.97
C THR A 22 9.35 -2.76 12.45
N GLY A 23 8.02 -2.84 12.37
CA GLY A 23 7.24 -3.98 12.83
C GLY A 23 7.46 -5.23 11.97
N GLY A 24 7.43 -5.10 10.64
CA GLY A 24 7.71 -6.21 9.73
C GLY A 24 9.16 -6.68 9.79
N GLY A 25 10.11 -5.75 10.00
CA GLY A 25 11.52 -6.07 10.20
C GLY A 25 11.73 -6.99 11.41
N GLN A 26 11.20 -6.60 12.57
CA GLN A 26 11.36 -7.36 13.81
C GLN A 26 10.57 -8.67 13.85
N SER A 27 9.36 -8.68 13.29
CA SER A 27 8.48 -9.85 13.37
C SER A 27 8.69 -10.89 12.28
N ALA A 28 9.24 -10.51 11.12
CA ALA A 28 9.38 -11.41 9.98
C ALA A 28 10.81 -11.49 9.44
N LEU A 29 11.45 -10.37 9.11
CA LEU A 29 12.76 -10.40 8.45
C LEU A 29 13.86 -10.92 9.37
N VAL A 30 13.99 -10.35 10.58
CA VAL A 30 15.05 -10.73 11.53
C VAL A 30 14.98 -12.24 11.87
N PRO A 31 13.82 -12.79 12.30
CA PRO A 31 13.72 -14.24 12.54
C PRO A 31 14.03 -15.09 11.31
N ALA A 32 13.66 -14.64 10.11
CA ALA A 32 13.97 -15.36 8.88
C ALA A 32 15.49 -15.40 8.59
N LEU A 33 16.22 -14.31 8.85
CA LEU A 33 17.66 -14.25 8.68
C LEU A 33 18.43 -15.03 9.76
N GLU A 34 17.87 -15.17 10.95
CA GLU A 34 18.43 -15.95 12.06
C GLU A 34 18.14 -17.46 11.96
N SER A 35 17.22 -17.87 11.09
CA SER A 35 16.86 -19.28 10.88
C SER A 35 18.01 -20.13 10.30
N ASP A 36 17.86 -21.46 10.33
CA ASP A 36 18.81 -22.40 9.72
C ASP A 36 18.70 -22.51 8.18
N ALA A 37 17.98 -21.58 7.53
CA ALA A 37 17.88 -21.53 6.07
C ALA A 37 19.22 -21.24 5.41
N SER A 38 19.39 -21.67 4.16
CA SER A 38 20.60 -21.36 3.38
C SER A 38 20.70 -19.86 3.08
N ASP A 39 21.92 -19.37 2.91
CA ASP A 39 22.19 -17.95 2.61
C ASP A 39 21.45 -17.45 1.37
N LEU A 40 21.29 -18.32 0.36
CA LEU A 40 20.54 -18.01 -0.85
C LEU A 40 19.05 -17.73 -0.54
N VAL A 41 18.42 -18.56 0.28
CA VAL A 41 17.01 -18.37 0.68
C VAL A 41 16.86 -17.11 1.51
N LYS A 42 17.77 -16.87 2.47
CA LYS A 42 17.81 -15.64 3.27
C LYS A 42 17.93 -14.40 2.40
N ALA A 43 18.78 -14.43 1.38
CA ALA A 43 18.92 -13.34 0.42
C ALA A 43 17.61 -13.04 -0.33
N PHE A 44 16.90 -14.07 -0.82
CA PHE A 44 15.60 -13.88 -1.48
C PHE A 44 14.53 -13.30 -0.54
N ILE A 45 14.51 -13.73 0.72
CA ILE A 45 13.59 -13.17 1.73
C ILE A 45 13.90 -11.69 1.98
N ALA A 46 15.18 -11.34 2.16
CA ALA A 46 15.60 -9.95 2.34
C ALA A 46 15.24 -9.08 1.13
N VAL A 47 15.52 -9.55 -0.09
CA VAL A 47 15.16 -8.83 -1.33
C VAL A 47 13.65 -8.64 -1.42
N SER A 48 12.85 -9.65 -1.09
CA SER A 48 11.38 -9.54 -1.11
C SER A 48 10.89 -8.51 -0.09
N PHE A 49 11.45 -8.54 1.13
CA PHE A 49 11.13 -7.56 2.17
C PHE A 49 11.45 -6.13 1.73
N HIS A 50 12.66 -5.90 1.23
CA HIS A 50 13.08 -4.58 0.76
C HIS A 50 12.36 -4.15 -0.53
N GLY A 51 11.96 -5.10 -1.39
CA GLY A 51 11.12 -4.84 -2.56
C GLY A 51 9.77 -4.25 -2.15
N VAL A 52 9.12 -4.81 -1.12
CA VAL A 52 7.90 -4.24 -0.55
C VAL A 52 8.16 -2.86 0.06
N THR A 53 9.28 -2.69 0.78
CA THR A 53 9.68 -1.38 1.34
C THR A 53 9.77 -0.30 0.27
N VAL A 54 10.45 -0.59 -0.85
CA VAL A 54 10.58 0.33 -1.99
C VAL A 54 9.23 0.60 -2.65
N ASN A 55 8.39 -0.42 -2.81
CA ASN A 55 7.06 -0.23 -3.37
C ASN A 55 6.18 0.68 -2.49
N LEU A 56 6.17 0.48 -1.17
CA LEU A 56 5.38 1.28 -0.24
C LEU A 56 5.77 2.75 -0.27
N ILE A 57 7.08 3.06 -0.33
CA ILE A 57 7.54 4.45 -0.41
C ILE A 57 7.19 5.10 -1.75
N ILE A 58 7.30 4.36 -2.87
CA ILE A 58 6.86 4.84 -4.20
C ILE A 58 5.36 5.16 -4.18
N CYS A 59 4.53 4.24 -3.68
CA CYS A 59 3.10 4.44 -3.56
C CYS A 59 2.76 5.66 -2.68
N SER A 60 3.49 5.85 -1.58
CA SER A 60 3.33 7.02 -0.69
C SER A 60 3.56 8.32 -1.46
N PHE A 61 4.64 8.40 -2.23
CA PHE A 61 4.93 9.57 -3.06
C PHE A 61 3.91 9.75 -4.19
N MET A 62 3.48 8.68 -4.86
CA MET A 62 2.45 8.74 -5.90
C MET A 62 1.15 9.34 -5.38
N LEU A 63 0.69 8.94 -4.19
CA LEU A 63 -0.50 9.53 -3.55
C LEU A 63 -0.27 11.01 -3.17
N MET A 64 0.91 11.38 -2.68
CA MET A 64 1.24 12.79 -2.40
C MET A 64 1.25 13.67 -3.65
N MET A 65 1.80 13.15 -4.74
CA MET A 65 1.77 13.83 -6.03
C MET A 65 0.33 13.94 -6.58
N ALA A 66 -0.45 12.87 -6.50
CA ALA A 66 -1.85 12.84 -6.93
C ALA A 66 -2.74 13.81 -6.13
N ALA A 67 -2.45 14.00 -4.84
CA ALA A 67 -3.16 14.96 -4.00
C ALA A 67 -2.99 16.40 -4.51
N ARG A 68 -1.84 16.74 -5.08
CA ARG A 68 -1.51 18.10 -5.54
C ARG A 68 -1.71 18.33 -7.04
N SER A 69 -1.51 17.31 -7.86
CA SER A 69 -1.60 17.39 -9.32
C SER A 69 -2.95 16.88 -9.83
N GLU A 70 -3.77 17.77 -10.39
CA GLU A 70 -5.05 17.38 -10.95
C GLU A 70 -4.91 16.52 -12.23
N THR A 71 -3.89 16.79 -13.05
CA THR A 71 -3.58 16.08 -14.29
C THR A 71 -3.30 14.60 -14.03
N HIS A 72 -2.47 14.30 -13.04
CA HIS A 72 -1.99 12.94 -12.77
C HIS A 72 -2.84 12.17 -11.75
N ARG A 73 -3.79 12.86 -11.08
CA ARG A 73 -4.54 12.33 -9.95
C ARG A 73 -5.16 10.97 -10.23
N THR A 74 -5.90 10.85 -11.32
CA THR A 74 -6.63 9.61 -11.66
C THR A 74 -5.66 8.46 -11.89
N VAL A 75 -4.62 8.66 -12.70
CA VAL A 75 -3.68 7.59 -13.06
C VAL A 75 -2.89 7.13 -11.83
N LEU A 76 -2.24 8.05 -11.11
CA LEU A 76 -1.41 7.70 -9.97
C LEU A 76 -2.22 7.05 -8.84
N THR A 77 -3.40 7.58 -8.52
CA THR A 77 -4.23 7.01 -7.46
C THR A 77 -4.77 5.64 -7.84
N SER A 78 -5.17 5.43 -9.11
CA SER A 78 -5.64 4.12 -9.57
C SER A 78 -4.55 3.06 -9.55
N LEU A 79 -3.31 3.41 -9.91
CA LEU A 79 -2.17 2.49 -9.83
C LEU A 79 -1.93 2.04 -8.38
N VAL A 80 -1.95 2.97 -7.42
CA VAL A 80 -1.78 2.64 -6.00
C VAL A 80 -2.95 1.81 -5.46
N ILE A 81 -4.19 2.09 -5.87
CA ILE A 81 -5.34 1.25 -5.51
C ILE A 81 -5.13 -0.17 -6.03
N ALA A 82 -4.77 -0.33 -7.31
CA ALA A 82 -4.56 -1.66 -7.90
C ALA A 82 -3.45 -2.43 -7.18
N ASP A 83 -2.32 -1.77 -6.91
CA ASP A 83 -1.20 -2.36 -6.18
C ASP A 83 -1.60 -2.81 -4.76
N TYR A 84 -2.31 -1.95 -4.01
CA TYR A 84 -2.71 -2.26 -2.65
C TYR A 84 -3.78 -3.35 -2.58
N LEU A 85 -4.68 -3.41 -3.56
CA LEU A 85 -5.61 -4.53 -3.70
C LEU A 85 -4.88 -5.83 -4.04
N ALA A 86 -3.83 -5.78 -4.87
CA ALA A 86 -3.01 -6.94 -5.18
C ALA A 86 -2.27 -7.46 -3.93
N PHE A 87 -1.64 -6.58 -3.14
CA PHE A 87 -1.03 -6.95 -1.87
C PHE A 87 -2.05 -7.49 -0.87
N ALA A 88 -3.19 -6.82 -0.69
CA ALA A 88 -4.26 -7.34 0.18
C ALA A 88 -4.68 -8.76 -0.26
N GLY A 89 -4.83 -8.98 -1.57
CA GLY A 89 -5.13 -10.29 -2.15
C GLY A 89 -4.06 -11.33 -1.82
N LEU A 90 -2.77 -11.01 -1.97
CA LEU A 90 -1.66 -11.91 -1.63
C LEU A 90 -1.68 -12.30 -0.14
N PHE A 91 -1.84 -11.33 0.74
CA PHE A 91 -1.89 -11.55 2.19
C PHE A 91 -3.08 -12.43 2.60
N LEU A 92 -4.26 -12.19 2.03
CA LEU A 92 -5.44 -13.02 2.28
C LEU A 92 -5.28 -14.43 1.70
N PHE A 93 -4.80 -14.54 0.46
CA PHE A 93 -4.60 -15.83 -0.22
C PHE A 93 -3.62 -16.72 0.54
N TYR A 94 -2.43 -16.20 0.88
CA TYR A 94 -1.43 -16.98 1.62
C TYR A 94 -1.83 -17.18 3.09
N GLY A 95 -2.52 -16.23 3.72
CA GLY A 95 -3.11 -16.42 5.04
C GLY A 95 -4.06 -17.61 5.09
N ILE A 96 -4.94 -17.75 4.10
CA ILE A 96 -5.88 -18.87 4.00
C ILE A 96 -5.16 -20.16 3.61
N THR A 97 -4.41 -20.15 2.51
CA THR A 97 -3.90 -21.38 1.88
C THR A 97 -2.65 -21.96 2.54
N ARG A 98 -1.86 -21.14 3.27
CA ARG A 98 -0.63 -21.60 3.94
C ARG A 98 -0.73 -21.57 5.45
N LEU A 99 -1.41 -20.58 6.03
CA LEU A 99 -1.44 -20.37 7.49
C LEU A 99 -2.75 -20.81 8.14
N GLY A 100 -3.80 -21.09 7.35
CA GLY A 100 -5.14 -21.41 7.86
C GLY A 100 -5.84 -20.25 8.57
N THR A 101 -5.29 -19.03 8.51
CA THR A 101 -5.82 -17.83 9.16
C THR A 101 -5.30 -16.55 8.50
N VAL A 102 -6.15 -15.54 8.42
CA VAL A 102 -5.79 -14.20 7.90
C VAL A 102 -5.28 -13.25 9.00
N PHE A 103 -5.30 -13.69 10.26
CA PHE A 103 -4.97 -12.86 11.42
C PHE A 103 -3.49 -12.91 11.82
N LEU A 104 -2.70 -13.82 11.23
CA LEU A 104 -1.24 -13.82 11.42
C LEU A 104 -0.54 -12.78 10.54
N MET A 105 -1.14 -12.45 9.39
CA MET A 105 -0.61 -11.46 8.45
C MET A 105 -1.61 -10.31 8.25
N ILE A 106 -1.91 -9.55 9.31
CA ILE A 106 -2.93 -8.48 9.34
C ILE A 106 -2.74 -7.30 8.34
N PRO A 107 -1.55 -6.96 7.78
CA PRO A 107 -1.39 -5.76 6.95
C PRO A 107 -2.40 -5.56 5.80
N TRP A 108 -3.07 -6.63 5.31
CA TRP A 108 -4.17 -6.54 4.35
C TRP A 108 -5.26 -5.52 4.74
N THR A 109 -5.53 -5.36 6.04
CA THR A 109 -6.52 -4.39 6.55
C THR A 109 -6.15 -2.95 6.21
N ILE A 110 -4.88 -2.58 6.37
CA ILE A 110 -4.38 -1.23 6.11
C ILE A 110 -4.30 -0.97 4.60
N PHE A 111 -3.89 -1.98 3.82
CA PHE A 111 -3.93 -1.90 2.35
C PHE A 111 -5.34 -1.59 1.84
N LEU A 112 -6.35 -2.32 2.31
CA LEU A 112 -7.75 -2.10 1.94
C LEU A 112 -8.25 -0.72 2.40
N LEU A 113 -7.92 -0.31 3.63
CA LEU A 113 -8.30 1.01 4.14
C LEU A 113 -7.77 2.13 3.26
N ILE A 114 -6.49 2.09 2.88
CA ILE A 114 -5.87 3.12 2.03
C ILE A 114 -6.47 3.09 0.63
N ALA A 115 -6.71 1.90 0.06
CA ALA A 115 -7.38 1.75 -1.24
C ALA A 115 -8.79 2.37 -1.24
N VAL A 116 -9.59 2.13 -0.19
CA VAL A 116 -10.94 2.69 -0.04
C VAL A 116 -10.89 4.22 0.07
N ILE A 117 -10.03 4.77 0.93
CA ILE A 117 -9.88 6.23 1.10
C ILE A 117 -9.44 6.87 -0.22
N SER A 118 -8.50 6.25 -0.91
CA SER A 118 -8.01 6.68 -2.24
C SER A 118 -9.13 6.70 -3.27
N ALA A 119 -9.96 5.65 -3.32
CA ALA A 119 -11.11 5.56 -4.22
C ALA A 119 -12.14 6.66 -3.92
N ILE A 120 -12.48 6.89 -2.65
CA ILE A 120 -13.36 7.99 -2.23
C ILE A 120 -12.80 9.34 -2.71
N GLY A 121 -11.48 9.54 -2.60
CA GLY A 121 -10.78 10.73 -3.11
C GLY A 121 -10.95 10.96 -4.61
N LEU A 122 -10.94 9.88 -5.41
CA LEU A 122 -11.21 9.92 -6.85
C LEU A 122 -12.67 10.20 -7.17
N PHE A 123 -13.61 9.49 -6.52
CA PHE A 123 -15.05 9.68 -6.76
C PHE A 123 -15.49 11.12 -6.48
N ARG A 124 -15.02 11.72 -5.38
CA ARG A 124 -15.29 13.13 -5.05
C ARG A 124 -14.71 14.11 -6.08
N THR A 125 -13.55 13.80 -6.67
CA THR A 125 -12.95 14.64 -7.71
C THR A 125 -13.79 14.61 -9.00
N ARG A 126 -14.26 13.43 -9.42
CA ARG A 126 -15.08 13.28 -10.63
C ARG A 126 -16.41 14.01 -10.52
N GLY A 127 -17.08 13.89 -9.38
CA GLY A 127 -18.34 14.62 -9.11
C GLY A 127 -18.17 16.14 -9.21
N SER A 128 -17.07 16.68 -8.68
CA SER A 128 -16.80 18.12 -8.77
C SER A 128 -16.56 18.60 -10.21
N ARG A 129 -15.84 17.85 -11.05
CA ARG A 129 -15.64 18.24 -12.46
C ARG A 129 -16.94 18.25 -13.27
N ASN A 130 -17.82 17.28 -13.04
CA ASN A 130 -19.08 17.18 -13.78
C ASN A 130 -20.02 18.36 -13.50
N VAL A 131 -20.02 18.90 -12.27
CA VAL A 131 -20.81 20.09 -11.92
C VAL A 131 -20.34 21.34 -12.67
N TYR A 132 -19.02 21.55 -12.78
CA TYR A 132 -18.47 22.71 -13.51
C TYR A 132 -18.53 22.58 -15.03
N ALA A 133 -18.64 21.36 -15.58
CA ALA A 133 -18.80 21.15 -17.01
C ALA A 133 -20.25 21.36 -17.50
N GLN A 134 -21.22 21.51 -16.58
CA GLN A 134 -22.65 21.72 -16.88
C GLN A 134 -23.12 23.15 -16.57
N ALA A 135 -22.22 24.02 -16.09
CA ALA A 135 -22.48 25.43 -15.81
C ALA A 135 -21.81 26.32 -16.88
#